data_AF-A0AAD2FXG1-F1
#
_entry.id   AF-A0AAD2FXG1-F1
#
_cell.length_a   1.000
_cell.length_b   1.000
_cell.length_c   1.000
_cell.angle_alpha   90.00
_cell.angle_beta   90.00
_cell.angle_gamma   90.00
#
_symmetry.space_group_name_H-M   'P 1'
#
loop_
_entity.id
_entity.type
_entity.pdbx_description
1 polymer ?
#
loop_
_entity_poly.entity_id
_entity_poly.type
_entity_poly.pdbx_seq_one_letter_code
_entity_poly.pdbx_strand_id
1 'polypeptide(L)'
;MDKGAAELSENILWLPFSGIIALYTVIVAAGISAWNHGTFQYQGPANANADYAPIVFVSTAVLALLYSFYYMQGYVTFSEYFRLQKLFEAKILNEPPLLTDLKYGTKRNENPAILCADRCAGNLLEQLIPFFVSMFAYATFVDAGGAARIAWAWFAFRMFYPFAYKRFPLLFASTIPSYCYVWYMMGHAAYSAAMME
;
A
#
# COMPACT_ATOMS: atom_id res chain seq x y z
N MET A 1 -4.38 -34.05 19.10
CA MET A 1 -4.68 -32.75 18.47
C MET A 1 -6.18 -32.60 18.47
N ASP A 2 -6.70 -31.61 19.20
CA ASP A 2 -8.14 -31.33 19.24
C ASP A 2 -8.57 -30.81 17.87
N LYS A 3 -9.58 -31.43 17.23
CA LYS A 3 -9.98 -31.11 15.86
C LYS A 3 -10.36 -29.63 15.72
N GLY A 4 -10.89 -29.03 16.78
CA GLY A 4 -11.26 -27.61 16.81
C GLY A 4 -10.07 -26.66 16.65
N ALA A 5 -8.89 -26.98 17.17
CA ALA A 5 -7.70 -26.13 17.04
C ALA A 5 -7.13 -26.12 15.61
N ALA A 6 -7.21 -27.26 14.94
CA ALA A 6 -6.76 -27.40 13.55
C ALA A 6 -7.65 -26.59 12.59
N GLU A 7 -8.96 -26.74 12.75
CA GLU A 7 -9.99 -26.07 11.96
C GLU A 7 -9.98 -24.55 12.17
N LEU A 8 -9.74 -24.08 13.41
CA LEU A 8 -9.56 -22.66 13.70
C LEU A 8 -8.30 -22.10 13.00
N SER A 9 -7.21 -22.87 12.98
CA SER A 9 -5.95 -22.45 12.33
C SER A 9 -6.09 -22.32 10.81
N GLU A 10 -6.84 -23.21 10.17
CA GLU A 10 -7.09 -23.15 8.73
C GLU A 10 -7.99 -21.97 8.38
N ASN A 11 -9.08 -21.76 9.12
CA ASN A 11 -10.00 -20.64 8.87
C ASN A 11 -9.33 -19.27 9.06
N ILE A 12 -8.43 -19.13 10.03
CA ILE A 12 -7.65 -17.90 10.25
C ILE A 12 -6.64 -17.68 9.10
N LEU A 13 -6.15 -18.74 8.45
CA LEU A 13 -5.25 -18.62 7.30
C LEU A 13 -5.95 -17.99 6.07
N TRP A 14 -7.24 -18.28 5.88
CA TRP A 14 -8.01 -17.83 4.72
C TRP A 14 -8.59 -16.41 4.85
N LEU A 15 -8.86 -15.95 6.07
CA LEU A 15 -9.45 -14.62 6.34
C LEU A 15 -8.62 -13.44 5.78
N PRO A 16 -7.28 -13.42 5.91
CA PRO A 16 -6.49 -12.34 5.34
C PRO A 16 -6.40 -12.43 3.81
N PHE A 17 -6.48 -13.64 3.24
CA PHE A 17 -6.40 -13.84 1.80
C PHE A 17 -7.65 -13.31 1.09
N SER A 18 -8.84 -13.54 1.66
CA SER A 18 -10.09 -12.96 1.15
C SER A 18 -10.10 -11.43 1.26
N GLY A 19 -9.55 -10.87 2.34
CA GLY A 19 -9.34 -9.42 2.50
C GLY A 19 -8.42 -8.84 1.42
N ILE A 20 -7.28 -9.49 1.15
CA ILE A 20 -6.37 -9.08 0.08
C ILE A 20 -7.08 -9.16 -1.28
N ILE A 21 -7.76 -10.25 -1.61
CA ILE A 21 -8.49 -10.39 -2.88
C ILE A 21 -9.53 -9.28 -3.03
N ALA A 22 -10.33 -9.00 -2.00
CA ALA A 22 -11.34 -7.95 -2.04
C ALA A 22 -10.72 -6.57 -2.34
N LEU A 23 -9.56 -6.26 -1.76
CA LEU A 23 -8.87 -5.00 -1.98
C LEU A 23 -8.26 -4.89 -3.38
N TYR A 24 -7.74 -5.99 -3.94
CA TYR A 24 -7.31 -6.01 -5.33
C TYR A 24 -8.48 -5.87 -6.30
N THR A 25 -9.66 -6.40 -5.98
CA THR A 25 -10.90 -6.13 -6.73
C THR A 25 -11.24 -4.64 -6.70
N VAL A 26 -11.10 -3.96 -5.55
CA VAL A 26 -11.30 -2.50 -5.46
C VAL A 26 -10.30 -1.75 -6.32
N ILE A 27 -9.02 -2.15 -6.33
CA ILE A 27 -7.99 -1.55 -7.20
C ILE A 27 -8.37 -1.70 -8.67
N VAL A 28 -8.77 -2.90 -9.09
CA VAL A 28 -9.19 -3.18 -10.47
C VAL A 28 -10.43 -2.37 -10.83
N ALA A 29 -11.45 -2.35 -9.96
CA ALA A 29 -12.66 -1.58 -10.17
C ALA A 29 -12.36 -0.08 -10.30
N ALA A 30 -11.52 0.48 -9.43
CA ALA A 30 -11.10 1.87 -9.52
C ALA A 30 -10.34 2.17 -10.82
N GLY A 31 -9.49 1.25 -11.29
CA GLY A 31 -8.80 1.37 -12.57
C GLY A 31 -9.76 1.36 -13.77
N ILE A 32 -10.72 0.43 -13.79
CA ILE A 32 -11.77 0.35 -14.82
C ILE A 32 -12.63 1.61 -14.80
N SER A 33 -13.08 2.05 -13.62
CA SER A 33 -13.87 3.28 -13.47
C SER A 33 -13.09 4.50 -13.96
N ALA A 34 -11.81 4.62 -13.65
CA ALA A 34 -10.95 5.71 -14.15
C ALA A 34 -10.84 5.68 -15.68
N TRP A 35 -10.67 4.50 -16.29
CA TRP A 35 -10.62 4.34 -17.74
C TRP A 35 -11.94 4.75 -18.41
N ASN A 36 -13.07 4.29 -17.87
CA ASN A 36 -14.39 4.50 -18.45
C ASN A 36 -14.93 5.93 -18.29
N HIS A 37 -14.49 6.67 -17.28
CA HIS A 37 -14.95 8.06 -17.08
C HIS A 37 -14.18 9.08 -17.92
N GLY A 38 -13.24 8.66 -18.79
CA GLY A 38 -12.50 9.57 -19.66
C GLY A 38 -11.68 10.63 -18.92
N THR A 39 -11.54 10.47 -17.60
CA THR A 39 -10.99 11.48 -16.68
C THR A 39 -9.50 11.72 -16.87
N PHE A 40 -8.85 10.86 -17.64
CA PHE A 40 -7.50 11.05 -18.16
C PHE A 40 -7.37 12.08 -19.28
N GLN A 41 -8.48 12.63 -19.80
CA GLN A 41 -8.47 13.57 -20.93
C GLN A 41 -8.64 15.03 -20.53
N TYR A 42 -8.96 15.31 -19.26
CA TYR A 42 -8.99 16.69 -18.77
C TYR A 42 -7.58 17.30 -18.80
N GLN A 43 -7.52 18.56 -19.23
CA GLN A 43 -6.30 19.38 -19.23
C GLN A 43 -6.58 20.69 -18.52
N GLY A 44 -5.80 20.97 -17.48
CA GLY A 44 -5.80 22.24 -16.77
C GLY A 44 -6.19 22.15 -15.30
N PRO A 45 -6.16 23.28 -14.57
CA PRO A 45 -6.47 23.31 -13.14
C PRO A 45 -7.93 22.93 -12.89
N ALA A 46 -8.22 22.17 -11.83
CA ALA A 46 -9.59 21.80 -11.49
C ALA A 46 -10.46 23.03 -11.16
N ASN A 47 -11.60 23.16 -11.83
CA ASN A 47 -12.53 24.29 -11.69
C ASN A 47 -13.87 23.88 -11.05
N ALA A 48 -14.21 22.59 -11.09
CA ALA A 48 -15.40 22.04 -10.48
C ALA A 48 -15.10 20.73 -9.72
N ASN A 49 -16.00 20.33 -8.83
CA ASN A 49 -15.88 19.07 -8.09
C ASN A 49 -15.72 17.84 -9.00
N ALA A 50 -16.34 17.86 -10.18
CA ALA A 50 -16.26 16.78 -11.16
C ALA A 50 -14.83 16.57 -11.68
N ASP A 51 -14.01 17.62 -11.72
CA ASP A 51 -12.63 17.55 -12.21
C ASP A 51 -11.72 16.75 -11.27
N TYR A 52 -12.14 16.56 -10.00
CA TYR A 52 -11.42 15.74 -9.02
C TYR A 52 -11.78 14.25 -9.07
N ALA A 53 -12.83 13.85 -9.79
CA ALA A 53 -13.19 12.44 -9.96
C ALA A 53 -11.99 11.51 -10.33
N PRO A 54 -11.12 11.83 -11.30
CA PRO A 54 -9.93 11.02 -11.61
C PRO A 54 -9.04 10.75 -10.41
N ILE A 55 -8.84 11.78 -9.58
CA ILE A 55 -7.94 11.77 -8.42
C ILE A 55 -8.55 10.97 -7.28
N VAL A 56 -9.87 11.05 -7.11
CA VAL A 56 -10.60 10.23 -6.14
C VAL A 56 -10.47 8.74 -6.46
N PHE A 57 -10.51 8.35 -7.74
CA PHE A 57 -10.29 6.95 -8.12
C PHE A 57 -8.88 6.46 -7.74
N VAL A 58 -7.83 7.24 -8.03
CA VAL A 58 -6.47 6.85 -7.62
C VAL A 58 -6.36 6.80 -6.10
N SER A 59 -6.92 7.79 -5.40
CA SER A 59 -6.94 7.84 -3.94
C SER A 59 -7.57 6.58 -3.35
N THR A 60 -8.67 6.12 -3.95
CA THR A 60 -9.36 4.89 -3.55
C THR A 60 -8.47 3.66 -3.77
N ALA A 61 -7.79 3.56 -4.90
CA ALA A 61 -6.85 2.47 -5.19
C ALA A 61 -5.65 2.48 -4.22
N VAL A 62 -5.09 3.65 -3.91
CA VAL A 62 -3.99 3.82 -2.96
C VAL A 62 -4.38 3.42 -1.54
N LEU A 63 -5.58 3.81 -1.09
CA LEU A 63 -6.11 3.36 0.19
C LEU A 63 -6.33 1.85 0.21
N ALA A 64 -6.87 1.26 -0.85
CA ALA A 64 -7.04 -0.18 -0.96
C ALA A 64 -5.69 -0.93 -0.91
N LEU A 65 -4.64 -0.37 -1.52
CA LEU A 65 -3.28 -0.90 -1.42
C LEU A 65 -2.73 -0.80 0.01
N LEU A 66 -2.94 0.32 0.71
CA LEU A 66 -2.55 0.46 2.12
C LEU A 66 -3.20 -0.62 2.99
N TYR A 67 -4.52 -0.80 2.87
CA TYR A 67 -5.21 -1.86 3.59
C TYR A 67 -4.67 -3.24 3.19
N SER A 68 -4.28 -3.45 1.93
CA SER A 68 -3.72 -4.73 1.49
C SER A 68 -2.42 -5.03 2.22
N PHE A 69 -1.58 -4.02 2.46
CA PHE A 69 -0.36 -4.15 3.26
C PHE A 69 -0.66 -4.40 4.74
N TYR A 70 -1.70 -3.77 5.32
CA TYR A 70 -2.12 -4.06 6.69
C TYR A 70 -2.64 -5.49 6.86
N TYR A 71 -3.45 -5.97 5.92
CA TYR A 71 -3.90 -7.37 5.89
C TYR A 71 -2.72 -8.33 5.75
N MET A 72 -1.72 -7.99 4.92
CA MET A 72 -0.48 -8.76 4.78
C MET A 72 0.34 -8.79 6.07
N GLN A 73 0.50 -7.67 6.79
CA GLN A 73 1.16 -7.64 8.11
C GLN A 73 0.46 -8.57 9.10
N GLY A 74 -0.87 -8.52 9.16
CA GLY A 74 -1.67 -9.44 9.97
C GLY A 74 -1.44 -10.90 9.59
N TYR A 75 -1.61 -11.21 8.30
CA TYR A 75 -1.42 -12.56 7.75
C TYR A 75 -0.06 -13.16 8.10
N VAL A 76 1.02 -12.43 7.85
CA VAL A 76 2.38 -12.89 8.09
C VAL A 76 2.61 -13.13 9.58
N THR A 77 2.12 -12.24 10.45
CA THR A 77 2.23 -12.39 11.91
C THR A 77 1.51 -13.65 12.41
N PHE A 78 0.27 -13.88 11.96
CA PHE A 78 -0.48 -15.08 12.33
C PHE A 78 0.14 -16.36 11.77
N SER A 79 0.61 -16.33 10.52
CA SER A 79 1.27 -17.47 9.88
C SER A 79 2.55 -17.87 10.63
N GLU A 80 3.36 -16.89 11.01
CA GLU A 80 4.56 -17.13 11.82
C GLU A 80 4.23 -17.63 13.23
N TYR A 81 3.18 -17.09 13.86
CA TYR A 81 2.69 -17.59 15.15
C TYR A 81 2.29 -19.07 15.07
N PHE A 82 1.47 -19.46 14.09
CA PHE A 82 1.07 -20.87 13.93
C PHE A 82 2.24 -21.79 13.57
N ARG A 83 3.19 -21.30 12.76
CA ARG A 83 4.43 -22.04 12.46
C ARG A 83 5.22 -22.32 13.73
N LEU A 84 5.42 -21.30 14.57
CA LEU A 84 6.12 -21.44 15.85
C LEU A 84 5.35 -22.33 16.82
N GLN A 85 4.02 -22.28 16.82
CA GLN A 85 3.20 -23.13 17.68
C GLN A 85 3.35 -24.61 17.30
N LYS A 86 3.37 -24.94 16.01
CA LYS A 86 3.68 -26.30 15.53
C LYS A 86 5.08 -26.77 15.94
N LEU A 87 6.08 -25.87 15.93
CA LEU A 87 7.45 -26.20 16.37
C LEU A 87 7.54 -26.43 17.88
N PHE A 88 6.77 -25.67 18.67
CA PHE A 88 6.66 -25.88 20.11
C PHE A 88 5.97 -27.22 20.44
N GLU A 89 4.86 -27.54 19.77
CA GLU A 89 4.17 -28.83 19.91
C GLU A 89 5.06 -30.02 19.52
N ALA A 90 5.92 -29.84 18.50
CA ALA A 90 6.94 -30.79 18.10
C ALA A 90 8.15 -30.87 19.07
N LYS A 91 8.13 -30.11 20.17
CA LYS A 91 9.20 -30.02 21.18
C LYS A 91 10.55 -29.57 20.60
N ILE A 92 10.53 -28.83 19.49
CA ILE A 92 11.72 -28.20 18.88
C ILE A 92 12.04 -26.89 19.60
N LEU A 93 11.01 -26.18 20.07
CA LEU A 93 11.14 -24.97 20.87
C LEU A 93 10.90 -25.27 22.35
N ASN A 94 11.66 -24.59 23.21
CA ASN A 94 11.58 -24.74 24.66
C ASN A 94 10.47 -23.88 25.28
N GLU A 95 10.06 -22.83 24.60
CA GLU A 95 9.10 -21.84 25.11
C GLU A 95 7.92 -21.70 24.14
N PRO A 96 6.70 -21.52 24.67
CA PRO A 96 5.54 -21.27 23.82
C PRO A 96 5.66 -19.90 23.14
N PRO A 97 5.32 -19.80 21.84
CA PRO A 97 5.27 -18.50 21.19
C PRO A 97 4.13 -17.66 21.77
N LEU A 98 4.39 -16.36 21.96
CA LEU A 98 3.37 -15.39 22.36
C LEU A 98 3.01 -14.51 21.17
N LEU A 99 1.72 -14.45 20.83
CA LEU A 99 1.25 -13.61 19.72
C LEU A 99 1.54 -12.12 19.99
N THR A 100 1.42 -11.68 21.24
CA THR A 100 1.73 -10.30 21.66
C THR A 100 3.19 -9.95 21.45
N ASP A 101 4.11 -10.90 21.66
CA ASP A 101 5.54 -10.71 21.46
C ASP A 101 5.89 -10.64 19.97
N LEU A 102 5.26 -11.47 19.14
CA LEU A 102 5.40 -11.39 17.67
C LEU A 102 4.81 -10.10 17.08
N LYS A 103 3.72 -9.59 17.67
CA LYS A 103 3.02 -8.41 17.14
C LYS A 103 3.58 -7.08 17.67
N TYR A 104 4.05 -7.06 18.91
CA TYR A 104 4.42 -5.81 19.59
C TYR A 104 5.74 -5.90 20.37
N GLY A 105 6.31 -7.09 20.52
CA GLY A 105 7.53 -7.32 21.30
C GLY A 105 8.80 -7.36 20.45
N THR A 106 9.88 -7.84 21.04
CA THR A 106 11.22 -7.84 20.42
C THR A 106 11.32 -8.85 19.29
N LYS A 107 10.61 -9.99 19.40
CA LYS A 107 10.59 -11.04 18.37
C LYS A 107 10.00 -10.58 17.03
N ARG A 108 9.28 -9.45 17.02
CA ARG A 108 8.78 -8.80 15.80
C ARG A 108 9.91 -8.41 14.84
N ASN A 109 10.93 -7.72 15.37
CA ASN A 109 12.04 -7.20 14.56
C ASN A 109 13.05 -8.30 14.18
N GLU A 110 13.10 -9.37 14.97
CA GLU A 110 13.95 -10.53 14.72
C GLU A 110 13.40 -11.42 13.61
N ASN A 111 12.09 -11.38 13.33
CA ASN A 111 11.47 -12.18 12.28
C ASN A 111 11.57 -11.47 10.91
N PRO A 112 12.36 -12.00 9.95
CA PRO A 112 12.61 -11.32 8.68
C PRO A 112 11.37 -11.16 7.78
N ALA A 113 10.35 -12.00 7.97
CA ALA A 113 9.10 -11.96 7.23
C ALA A 113 8.17 -10.87 7.79
N ILE A 114 8.02 -10.80 9.11
CA ILE A 114 7.24 -9.74 9.78
C ILE A 114 7.90 -8.38 9.49
N LEU A 115 9.22 -8.27 9.64
CA LEU A 115 9.96 -7.06 9.29
C LEU A 115 9.78 -6.65 7.82
N CYS A 116 9.68 -7.61 6.91
CA CYS A 116 9.41 -7.34 5.50
C CYS A 116 8.03 -6.70 5.28
N ALA A 117 6.98 -7.31 5.85
CA ALA A 117 5.62 -6.78 5.76
C ALA A 117 5.52 -5.39 6.40
N ASP A 118 6.17 -5.19 7.55
CA ASP A 118 6.24 -3.91 8.25
C ASP A 118 6.91 -2.82 7.43
N ARG A 119 8.04 -3.12 6.78
CA ARG A 119 8.73 -2.14 5.94
C ARG A 119 7.96 -1.83 4.65
N CYS A 120 7.16 -2.74 4.13
CA CYS A 120 6.26 -2.45 3.00
C CYS A 120 5.14 -1.48 3.40
N ALA A 121 4.45 -1.75 4.51
CA ALA A 121 3.40 -0.87 5.03
C ALA A 121 3.97 0.50 5.45
N GLY A 122 5.07 0.49 6.20
CA GLY A 122 5.74 1.69 6.68
C GLY A 122 6.24 2.58 5.54
N ASN A 123 6.86 2.00 4.51
CA ASN A 123 7.34 2.80 3.38
C ASN A 123 6.20 3.43 2.56
N LEU A 124 5.05 2.75 2.44
CA LEU A 124 3.87 3.35 1.83
C LEU A 124 3.38 4.54 2.67
N LEU A 125 3.20 4.35 3.98
CA LEU A 125 2.77 5.40 4.92
C LEU A 125 3.66 6.65 4.88
N GLU A 126 4.99 6.45 4.89
CA GLU A 126 6.00 7.53 4.78
C GLU A 126 5.76 8.40 3.53
N GLN A 127 5.26 7.81 2.43
CA GLN A 127 5.00 8.54 1.19
C GLN A 127 3.56 9.04 1.03
N LEU A 128 2.58 8.55 1.79
CA LEU A 128 1.17 8.89 1.56
C LEU A 128 0.88 10.38 1.73
N ILE A 129 1.36 10.98 2.82
CA ILE A 129 1.15 12.41 3.09
C ILE A 129 1.71 13.28 1.96
N PRO A 130 3.01 13.20 1.61
CA PRO A 130 3.54 14.04 0.55
C PRO A 130 2.92 13.70 -0.81
N PHE A 131 2.57 12.43 -1.07
CA PHE A 131 1.88 12.04 -2.30
C PHE A 131 0.49 12.69 -2.43
N PHE A 132 -0.38 12.54 -1.41
CA PHE A 132 -1.73 13.10 -1.47
C PHE A 132 -1.70 14.62 -1.58
N VAL A 133 -0.90 15.29 -0.73
CA VAL A 133 -0.78 16.75 -0.78
C VAL A 133 -0.31 17.21 -2.16
N SER A 134 0.72 16.58 -2.73
CA SER A 134 1.25 16.96 -4.04
C SER A 134 0.25 16.69 -5.18
N MET A 135 -0.44 15.55 -5.14
CA MET A 135 -1.44 15.18 -6.15
C MET A 135 -2.63 16.16 -6.16
N PHE A 136 -3.18 16.46 -4.98
CA PHE A 136 -4.28 17.43 -4.89
C PHE A 136 -3.83 18.84 -5.25
N ALA A 137 -2.65 19.29 -4.80
CA ALA A 137 -2.13 20.59 -5.18
C ALA A 137 -1.89 20.72 -6.70
N TYR A 138 -1.29 19.70 -7.33
CA TYR A 138 -1.07 19.70 -8.78
C TYR A 138 -2.39 19.70 -9.55
N ALA A 139 -3.41 19.00 -9.05
CA ALA A 139 -4.72 19.04 -9.66
C ALA A 139 -5.40 20.41 -9.55
N THR A 140 -5.30 21.05 -8.38
CA THR A 140 -5.91 22.35 -8.12
C THR A 140 -5.24 23.47 -8.90
N PHE A 141 -3.91 23.45 -9.05
CA PHE A 141 -3.16 24.58 -9.60
C PHE A 141 -2.62 24.35 -11.02
N VAL A 142 -2.55 23.11 -11.51
CA VAL A 142 -1.81 22.80 -12.75
C VAL A 142 -2.67 22.01 -13.73
N ASP A 143 -2.91 20.73 -13.44
CA ASP A 143 -3.59 19.81 -14.35
C ASP A 143 -4.21 18.63 -13.59
N ALA A 144 -5.54 18.60 -13.44
CA ALA A 144 -6.22 17.52 -12.71
C ALA A 144 -6.12 16.16 -13.43
N GLY A 145 -6.17 16.15 -14.78
CA GLY A 145 -5.98 14.92 -15.55
C GLY A 145 -4.52 14.44 -15.48
N GLY A 146 -3.57 15.37 -15.53
CA GLY A 146 -2.14 15.12 -15.34
C GLY A 146 -1.81 14.56 -13.96
N ALA A 147 -2.40 15.12 -12.90
CA ALA A 147 -2.28 14.63 -11.54
C ALA A 147 -2.61 13.13 -11.49
N ALA A 148 -3.74 12.73 -12.08
CA ALA A 148 -4.18 11.34 -12.07
C ALA A 148 -3.28 10.41 -12.88
N ARG A 149 -2.80 10.82 -14.06
CA ARG A 149 -1.84 10.02 -14.86
C ARG A 149 -0.56 9.76 -14.07
N ILE A 150 0.00 10.81 -13.46
CA ILE A 150 1.22 10.71 -12.64
C ILE A 150 0.96 9.87 -11.39
N ALA A 151 -0.20 10.02 -10.78
CA ALA A 151 -0.58 9.30 -9.58
C ALA A 151 -0.77 7.79 -9.83
N TRP A 152 -1.35 7.39 -10.95
CA TRP A 152 -1.41 5.97 -11.37
C TRP A 152 -0.01 5.39 -11.66
N ALA A 153 0.89 6.18 -12.26
CA ALA A 153 2.28 5.75 -12.45
C ALA A 153 2.98 5.56 -11.10
N TRP A 154 2.86 6.52 -10.19
CA TRP A 154 3.36 6.41 -8.81
C TRP A 154 2.82 5.16 -8.10
N PHE A 155 1.51 4.92 -8.21
CA PHE A 155 0.83 3.76 -7.64
C PHE A 155 1.41 2.43 -8.13
N ALA A 156 1.70 2.29 -9.42
CA ALA A 156 2.31 1.09 -9.97
C ALA A 156 3.68 0.77 -9.32
N PHE A 157 4.51 1.79 -9.08
CA PHE A 157 5.78 1.61 -8.38
C PHE A 157 5.60 1.21 -6.90
N ARG A 158 4.55 1.71 -6.23
CA ARG A 158 4.21 1.30 -4.86
C ARG A 158 3.73 -0.14 -4.79
N MET A 159 2.90 -0.57 -5.75
CA MET A 159 2.49 -1.97 -5.88
C MET A 159 3.69 -2.90 -6.10
N PHE A 160 4.70 -2.44 -6.83
CA PHE A 160 5.90 -3.22 -7.10
C PHE A 160 6.86 -3.33 -5.89
N TYR A 161 6.78 -2.39 -4.94
CA TYR A 161 7.73 -2.30 -3.82
C TYR A 161 7.92 -3.61 -3.02
N PRO A 162 6.88 -4.37 -2.64
CA PRO A 162 7.05 -5.62 -1.89
C PRO A 162 7.90 -6.67 -2.63
N PHE A 163 7.89 -6.66 -3.96
CA PHE A 163 8.70 -7.57 -4.79
C PHE A 163 10.15 -7.11 -4.93
N ALA A 164 10.38 -5.80 -4.77
CA ALA A 164 11.68 -5.17 -4.85
C ALA A 164 12.41 -5.10 -3.49
N TYR A 165 11.67 -5.20 -2.39
CA TYR A 165 12.23 -5.11 -1.04
C TYR A 165 13.27 -6.22 -0.81
N LYS A 166 14.42 -5.84 -0.20
CA LYS A 166 15.65 -6.65 -0.07
C LYS A 166 16.35 -7.06 -1.37
N ARG A 167 15.90 -6.58 -2.54
CA ARG A 167 16.56 -6.86 -3.82
C ARG A 167 17.21 -5.60 -4.35
N PHE A 168 18.50 -5.45 -4.07
CA PHE A 168 19.30 -4.40 -4.70
C PHE A 168 19.64 -4.81 -6.16
N PRO A 169 19.52 -3.92 -7.17
CA PRO A 169 19.12 -2.51 -7.15
C PRO A 169 17.61 -2.26 -7.38
N LEU A 170 16.78 -3.31 -7.50
CA LEU A 170 15.33 -3.20 -7.76
C LEU A 170 14.60 -2.30 -6.75
N LEU A 171 15.05 -2.27 -5.48
CA LEU A 171 14.54 -1.35 -4.47
C LEU A 171 14.61 0.12 -4.90
N PHE A 172 15.67 0.53 -5.61
CA PHE A 172 15.79 1.89 -6.13
C PHE A 172 14.90 2.13 -7.34
N ALA A 173 14.71 1.11 -8.18
CA ALA A 173 13.77 1.19 -9.29
C ALA A 173 12.32 1.38 -8.83
N SER A 174 11.95 0.90 -7.63
CA SER A 174 10.61 1.16 -7.06
C SER A 174 10.51 2.49 -6.31
N THR A 175 11.61 2.98 -5.71
CA THR A 175 11.57 4.14 -4.81
C THR A 175 11.89 5.48 -5.47
N ILE A 176 12.95 5.54 -6.29
CA ILE A 176 13.39 6.79 -6.91
C ILE A 176 12.30 7.40 -7.81
N PRO A 177 11.66 6.64 -8.73
CA PRO A 177 10.60 7.21 -9.56
C PRO A 177 9.43 7.77 -8.75
N SER A 178 9.05 7.08 -7.66
CA SER A 178 7.99 7.55 -6.77
C SER A 178 8.32 8.89 -6.13
N TYR A 179 9.55 9.10 -5.67
CA TYR A 179 9.97 10.41 -5.15
C TYR A 179 9.97 11.48 -6.24
N CYS A 180 10.44 11.15 -7.44
CA CYS A 180 10.45 12.08 -8.58
C CYS A 180 9.04 12.57 -8.92
N TYR A 181 8.03 11.69 -8.92
CA TYR A 181 6.64 12.09 -9.19
C TYR A 181 6.09 13.05 -8.14
N VAL A 182 6.37 12.80 -6.86
CA VAL A 182 5.94 13.68 -5.76
C VAL A 182 6.57 15.07 -5.91
N TRP A 183 7.89 15.13 -6.10
CA TRP A 183 8.61 16.40 -6.27
C TRP A 183 8.19 17.15 -7.53
N TYR A 184 7.96 16.43 -8.63
CA TYR A 184 7.44 17.01 -9.86
C TYR A 184 6.07 17.67 -9.61
N MET A 185 5.12 16.94 -9.01
CA MET A 185 3.79 17.47 -8.73
C MET A 185 3.83 18.67 -7.79
N MET A 186 4.57 18.58 -6.68
CA MET A 186 4.67 19.67 -5.72
C MET A 186 5.37 20.90 -6.31
N GLY A 187 6.47 20.71 -7.03
CA GLY A 187 7.24 21.81 -7.62
C GLY A 187 6.43 22.60 -8.64
N HIS A 188 5.71 21.91 -9.53
CA HIS A 188 4.82 22.56 -10.50
C HIS A 188 3.62 23.24 -9.82
N ALA A 189 3.04 22.62 -8.78
CA ALA A 189 1.95 23.23 -8.04
C ALA A 189 2.39 24.51 -7.33
N ALA A 190 3.54 24.50 -6.65
CA ALA A 190 4.10 25.66 -5.98
C ALA A 190 4.44 26.79 -6.96
N TYR A 191 5.04 26.47 -8.11
CA TYR A 191 5.32 27.44 -9.16
C TYR A 191 4.03 28.06 -9.71
N SER A 192 3.04 27.24 -10.05
CA SER A 192 1.77 27.73 -10.60
C SER A 192 1.04 28.62 -9.61
N ALA A 193 0.92 28.19 -8.34
CA ALA A 193 0.28 28.97 -7.28
C ALA A 193 0.96 30.34 -7.05
N ALA A 194 2.28 30.43 -7.23
CA ALA A 194 3.02 31.69 -7.09
C ALA A 194 2.85 32.65 -8.27
N MET A 195 2.42 32.14 -9.43
CA MET A 195 2.28 32.91 -10.68
C MET A 195 0.82 33.22 -11.02
N MET A 196 -0.14 32.82 -10.18
CA MET A 196 -1.53 33.23 -10.30
C MET A 196 -1.67 34.69 -9.83
N GLU A 197 -1.94 35.59 -10.77
CA GLU A 197 -2.35 36.98 -10.51
C GLU A 197 -3.81 37.09 -10.06
#